data_AF-A0A657EWD6-F1
#
_entry.id   AF-A0A657EWD6-F1
#
_cell.length_a   1.000
_cell.length_b   1.000
_cell.length_c   1.000
_cell.angle_alpha   90.00
_cell.angle_beta   90.00
_cell.angle_gamma   90.00
#
_symmetry.space_group_name_H-M   'P 1'
#
loop_
_entity.id
_entity.type
_entity.pdbx_description
1 polymer ?
#
loop_
_entity_poly.entity_id
_entity_poly.type
_entity_poly.pdbx_seq_one_letter_code
_entity_poly.pdbx_strand_id
1 'polypeptide(L)'
;MITMKVKNFIYLPFCLFIGTSVAGALPEIPEPFKYGVGGIENGKIYIGLGSLGNNWYMIDTNQSEKKWTKIAQWPTVPREQATATIIDGK
;
A
#
# COMPACT_ATOMS: atom_id res chain seq x y z
N MET A 1 46.00 -47.95 -23.95
CA MET A 1 44.60 -47.65 -24.29
C MET A 1 43.94 -47.12 -23.03
N ILE A 2 43.70 -45.81 -22.92
CA ILE A 2 43.10 -45.17 -21.74
C ILE A 2 41.74 -44.63 -22.18
N THR A 3 40.66 -45.18 -21.64
CA THR A 3 39.29 -44.78 -21.96
C THR A 3 38.91 -43.56 -21.12
N MET A 4 38.79 -42.38 -21.74
CA MET A 4 38.28 -41.17 -21.08
C MET A 4 36.75 -41.20 -21.03
N LYS A 5 36.20 -41.15 -19.81
CA LYS A 5 34.75 -41.05 -19.56
C LYS A 5 34.34 -39.58 -19.58
N VAL A 6 33.70 -39.13 -20.67
CA VAL A 6 33.14 -37.78 -20.78
C VAL A 6 31.95 -37.67 -19.83
N LYS A 7 32.03 -36.78 -18.84
CA LYS A 7 30.92 -36.50 -17.91
C LYS A 7 30.01 -35.46 -18.55
N ASN A 8 28.75 -35.83 -18.79
CA ASN A 8 27.71 -34.92 -19.28
C ASN A 8 27.51 -33.76 -18.30
N PHE A 9 27.89 -32.56 -18.74
CA PHE A 9 27.57 -31.31 -18.06
C PHE A 9 26.12 -30.93 -18.40
N ILE A 10 25.24 -30.97 -17.41
CA ILE A 10 23.85 -30.52 -17.52
C ILE A 10 23.86 -29.00 -17.32
N TYR A 11 23.53 -28.24 -18.36
CA TYR A 11 23.32 -26.80 -18.29
C TYR A 11 21.88 -26.51 -17.85
N LEU A 12 21.70 -26.02 -16.60
CA LEU A 12 20.43 -25.42 -16.19
C LEU A 12 20.37 -23.97 -16.71
N PRO A 13 19.33 -23.57 -17.45
CA PRO A 13 19.17 -22.19 -17.87
C PRO A 13 18.80 -21.35 -16.64
N PHE A 14 19.65 -20.39 -16.31
CA PHE A 14 19.37 -19.39 -15.28
C PHE A 14 18.34 -18.40 -15.84
N CYS A 15 17.05 -18.64 -15.56
CA CYS A 15 15.97 -17.73 -15.94
C CYS A 15 16.01 -16.50 -15.04
N LEU A 16 16.37 -15.34 -15.61
CA LEU A 16 16.24 -14.05 -14.93
C LEU A 16 14.75 -13.70 -14.83
N PHE A 17 14.17 -13.78 -13.63
CA PHE A 17 12.86 -13.21 -13.37
C PHE A 17 13.00 -11.70 -13.21
N ILE A 18 12.71 -10.95 -14.27
CA ILE A 18 12.64 -9.50 -14.22
C ILE A 18 11.24 -9.16 -13.68
N GLY A 19 11.14 -8.85 -12.39
CA GLY A 19 9.91 -8.36 -11.79
C GLY A 19 9.63 -6.94 -12.27
N THR A 20 8.52 -6.73 -12.98
CA THR A 20 8.02 -5.38 -13.28
C THR A 20 7.22 -4.88 -12.08
N SER A 21 7.79 -3.97 -11.29
CA SER A 21 7.02 -3.25 -10.27
C SER A 21 6.29 -2.08 -10.92
N VAL A 22 5.00 -2.23 -11.21
CA VAL A 22 4.13 -1.10 -11.53
C VAL A 22 3.54 -0.61 -10.21
N ALA A 23 3.83 0.63 -9.83
CA ALA A 23 3.10 1.29 -8.76
C ALA A 23 1.66 1.48 -9.24
N GLY A 24 0.77 0.55 -8.92
CA GLY A 24 -0.65 0.70 -9.20
C GLY A 24 -1.17 1.92 -8.45
N ALA A 25 -1.76 2.87 -9.18
CA ALA A 25 -2.43 4.01 -8.56
C ALA A 25 -3.47 3.51 -7.56
N LEU A 26 -3.59 4.18 -6.40
CA LEU A 26 -4.69 3.93 -5.49
C LEU A 26 -6.01 4.26 -6.20
N PRO A 27 -7.11 3.55 -5.90
CA PRO A 27 -8.42 3.93 -6.40
C PRO A 27 -8.77 5.35 -5.97
N GLU A 28 -9.66 6.00 -6.73
CA GLU A 28 -10.16 7.33 -6.40
C GLU A 28 -10.74 7.37 -4.98
N ILE A 29 -10.45 8.46 -4.27
CA ILE A 29 -11.00 8.70 -2.93
C ILE A 29 -12.50 8.98 -3.09
N PRO A 30 -13.38 8.48 -2.20
CA PRO A 30 -14.84 8.58 -2.37
C PRO A 30 -15.39 10.02 -2.45
N GLU A 31 -14.67 10.99 -1.91
CA GLU A 31 -15.04 12.41 -1.87
C GLU A 31 -13.79 13.27 -2.13
N PRO A 32 -13.91 14.48 -2.71
CA PRO A 32 -12.78 15.38 -2.92
C PRO A 32 -12.02 15.64 -1.61
N PHE A 33 -10.70 15.46 -1.64
CA PHE A 33 -9.84 15.51 -0.46
C PHE A 33 -8.80 16.63 -0.55
N LYS A 34 -8.94 17.66 0.31
CA LYS A 34 -7.98 18.75 0.51
C LYS A 34 -7.92 19.16 1.98
N TYR A 35 -6.79 19.72 2.40
CA TYR A 35 -6.53 20.22 3.77
C TYR A 35 -6.79 19.20 4.90
N GLY A 36 -6.85 17.90 4.57
CA GLY A 36 -7.01 16.84 5.57
C GLY A 36 -5.69 16.30 6.08
N VAL A 37 -5.76 15.13 6.68
CA VAL A 37 -4.62 14.46 7.32
C VAL A 37 -4.64 12.97 6.97
N GLY A 38 -3.49 12.31 7.09
CA GLY A 38 -3.42 10.87 6.98
C GLY A 38 -2.20 10.27 7.67
N GLY A 39 -2.19 8.94 7.73
CA GLY A 39 -1.12 8.13 8.27
C GLY A 39 -1.07 6.77 7.56
N ILE A 40 0.10 6.14 7.58
CA ILE A 40 0.30 4.81 7.00
C ILE A 40 0.98 3.91 8.02
N GLU A 41 0.44 2.71 8.20
CA GLU A 41 1.02 1.67 9.04
C GLU A 41 0.68 0.29 8.47
N ASN A 42 1.67 -0.61 8.36
CA ASN A 42 1.47 -2.01 7.97
C ASN A 42 0.64 -2.20 6.68
N GLY A 43 0.83 -1.31 5.70
CA GLY A 43 0.11 -1.33 4.43
C GLY A 43 -1.35 -0.86 4.54
N LYS A 44 -1.76 -0.26 5.65
CA LYS A 44 -3.04 0.43 5.78
C LYS A 44 -2.81 1.92 5.73
N ILE A 45 -3.50 2.60 4.83
CA ILE A 45 -3.48 4.07 4.71
C ILE A 45 -4.79 4.59 5.27
N TYR A 46 -4.69 5.57 6.16
CA TYR A 46 -5.81 6.25 6.80
C TYR A 46 -5.82 7.70 6.32
N ILE A 47 -6.99 8.21 5.92
CA ILE A 47 -7.18 9.62 5.56
C ILE A 47 -8.47 10.14 6.19
N GLY A 48 -8.50 11.41 6.54
CA GLY A 48 -9.70 12.04 7.07
C GLY A 48 -9.53 13.54 7.25
N LEU A 49 -10.57 14.17 7.79
CA LEU A 49 -10.58 15.61 8.08
C LEU A 49 -10.47 16.46 6.79
N GLY A 50 -10.18 17.75 6.93
CA GLY A 50 -10.17 18.69 5.81
C GLY A 50 -11.55 18.78 5.15
N SER A 51 -11.59 18.72 3.82
CA SER A 51 -12.84 18.69 3.07
C SER A 51 -13.70 17.45 3.31
N LEU A 52 -13.20 16.41 3.99
CA LEU A 52 -13.98 15.25 4.41
C LEU A 52 -14.75 15.50 5.73
N GLY A 53 -14.61 16.68 6.34
CA GLY A 53 -15.29 17.04 7.57
C GLY A 53 -14.87 16.15 8.75
N ASN A 54 -15.79 15.34 9.26
CA ASN A 54 -15.51 14.35 10.30
C ASN A 54 -15.32 12.93 9.74
N ASN A 55 -15.42 12.73 8.43
CA ASN A 55 -15.28 11.42 7.82
C ASN A 55 -13.80 10.98 7.83
N TRP A 56 -13.63 9.67 8.04
CA TRP A 56 -12.35 8.99 7.89
C TRP A 56 -12.53 7.78 6.99
N TYR A 57 -11.48 7.47 6.23
CA TYR A 57 -11.40 6.36 5.31
C TYR A 57 -10.10 5.59 5.53
N MET A 58 -10.14 4.28 5.31
CA MET A 58 -8.98 3.40 5.33
C MET A 58 -8.92 2.57 4.05
N ILE A 59 -7.73 2.35 3.51
CA ILE A 59 -7.47 1.37 2.46
C ILE A 59 -6.36 0.42 2.89
N ASP A 60 -6.56 -0.88 2.67
CA ASP A 60 -5.54 -1.90 2.87
C ASP A 60 -4.85 -2.20 1.53
N THR A 61 -3.59 -1.81 1.40
CA THR A 61 -2.80 -1.97 0.19
C THR A 61 -2.30 -3.40 -0.02
N ASN A 62 -2.41 -4.26 1.00
CA ASN A 62 -2.05 -5.67 0.92
C ASN A 62 -3.17 -6.53 0.31
N GLN A 63 -4.40 -5.98 0.24
CA GLN A 63 -5.52 -6.65 -0.43
C GLN A 63 -5.35 -6.61 -1.94
N SER A 64 -5.77 -7.69 -2.61
CA SER A 64 -5.80 -7.77 -4.08
C SER A 64 -6.78 -6.76 -4.66
N GLU A 65 -7.96 -6.62 -4.03
CA GLU A 65 -8.92 -5.57 -4.31
C GLU A 65 -8.73 -4.42 -3.33
N LYS A 66 -8.17 -3.31 -3.81
CA LYS A 66 -7.91 -2.11 -2.99
C LYS A 66 -9.16 -1.24 -3.03
N LYS A 67 -9.74 -0.95 -1.86
CA LYS A 67 -10.92 -0.10 -1.73
C LYS A 67 -10.87 0.78 -0.48
N TRP A 68 -11.23 2.05 -0.64
CA TRP A 68 -11.46 2.95 0.48
C TRP A 68 -12.72 2.53 1.25
N THR A 69 -12.55 2.27 2.54
CA THR A 69 -13.61 1.89 3.47
C THR A 69 -13.81 3.01 4.47
N LYS A 70 -15.04 3.50 4.63
CA LYS A 70 -15.36 4.48 5.65
C LYS A 70 -15.21 3.85 7.04
N ILE A 71 -14.50 4.52 7.94
CA ILE A 71 -14.27 4.08 9.33
C ILE A 71 -14.91 5.05 10.33
N ALA A 72 -14.68 4.82 11.63
CA ALA A 72 -15.19 5.67 12.70
C ALA A 72 -14.90 7.15 12.44
N GLN A 73 -15.91 8.01 12.65
CA GLN A 73 -15.80 9.44 12.44
C GLN A 73 -15.00 10.11 13.55
N TRP A 74 -14.45 11.28 13.23
CA TRP A 74 -13.90 12.18 14.23
C TRP A 74 -15.02 12.67 15.18
N PRO A 75 -14.84 12.59 16.52
CA PRO A 75 -15.95 12.76 17.46
C PRO A 75 -16.36 14.21 17.72
N THR A 76 -15.57 15.19 17.28
CA THR A 76 -15.83 16.62 17.56
C THR A 76 -16.03 17.42 16.28
N VAL A 77 -15.80 18.74 16.33
CA VAL A 77 -15.82 19.60 15.15
C VAL A 77 -14.75 19.20 14.12
N PRO A 78 -15.01 19.40 12.80
CA PRO A 78 -14.03 19.20 11.74
C PRO A 78 -12.74 19.99 11.95
N ARG A 79 -11.64 19.50 11.40
CA ARG A 79 -10.33 20.16 11.42
C ARG A 79 -9.79 20.28 10.01
N GLU A 80 -9.15 21.40 9.73
CA GLU A 80 -8.36 21.58 8.51
C GLU A 80 -6.89 21.78 8.88
N GLN A 81 -5.97 21.38 8.00
CA GLN A 81 -4.52 21.47 8.20
C GLN A 81 -4.02 20.77 9.48
N ALA A 82 -4.74 19.73 9.90
CA ALA A 82 -4.30 18.88 11.01
C ALA A 82 -3.06 18.05 10.61
N THR A 83 -2.27 17.67 11.59
CA THR A 83 -1.17 16.70 11.45
C THR A 83 -1.45 15.47 12.29
N ALA A 84 -1.07 14.29 11.81
CA ALA A 84 -1.17 13.04 12.55
C ALA A 84 0.17 12.32 12.53
N THR A 85 0.39 11.50 13.55
CA THR A 85 1.49 10.55 13.62
C THR A 85 0.93 9.24 14.15
N ILE A 86 1.59 8.14 13.82
CA ILE A 86 1.24 6.82 14.34
C ILE A 86 2.35 6.39 15.30
N ILE A 87 1.99 6.05 16.53
CA ILE A 87 2.92 5.60 17.58
C ILE A 87 2.36 4.31 18.17
N ASP A 88 3.11 3.21 18.07
CA ASP A 88 2.74 1.90 18.59
C ASP A 88 1.32 1.44 18.18
N GLY A 89 0.98 1.62 16.90
CA GLY A 89 -0.33 1.23 16.35
C GLY A 89 -1.49 2.18 16.65
N LYS A 90 -1.21 3.43 17.03
CA LYS A 90 -2.22 4.43 17.43
C LYS A 90 -2.00 5.79 16.80
#